data_AF-A0A517ZZN3-F1
#
_entry.id   AF-A0A517ZZN3-F1
#
_cell.length_a   1.000
_cell.length_b   1.000
_cell.length_c   1.000
_cell.angle_alpha   90.00
_cell.angle_beta   90.00
_cell.angle_gamma   90.00
#
_symmetry.space_group_name_H-M   'P 1'
#
loop_
_entity.id
_entity.type
_entity.pdbx_description
1 polymer ?
#
loop_
_entity_poly.entity_id
_entity_poly.type
_entity_poly.pdbx_seq_one_letter_code
_entity_poly.pdbx_strand_id
1 'polypeptide(L)' 'MICPKCNEEMEKGYLLDSSYGGARKAVWVRGNDLPTIKISAFPPAVEITGEQYQLDVYRCTACGLVETYATEQV' A
#
# COMPACT_ATOMS: atom_id res chain seq x y z
N MET A 1 15.72 4.38 0.50
CA MET A 1 15.70 3.50 -0.69
C MET A 1 15.94 4.38 -1.92
N ILE A 2 16.73 3.91 -2.90
CA ILE A 2 17.05 4.69 -4.11
C ILE A 2 16.26 4.14 -5.29
N CYS A 3 15.61 5.01 -6.06
CA CYS A 3 14.77 4.64 -7.18
C CYS A 3 15.59 4.03 -8.31
N PRO A 4 15.32 2.78 -8.73
CA PRO A 4 16.09 2.12 -9.79
C PRO A 4 15.88 2.76 -11.18
N LYS A 5 14.86 3.61 -11.34
CA LYS A 5 14.54 4.26 -12.62
C LYS A 5 15.23 5.60 -12.82
N CYS A 6 15.44 6.37 -11.76
CA CYS A 6 15.97 7.74 -11.86
C CYS A 6 17.01 8.10 -10.80
N ASN A 7 17.39 7.17 -9.93
CA ASN A 7 18.37 7.32 -8.86
C ASN A 7 18.02 8.37 -7.79
N GLU A 8 16.77 8.83 -7.74
CA GLU A 8 16.26 9.74 -6.70
C GLU A 8 15.75 8.97 -5.48
N GLU A 9 15.57 9.70 -4.36
CA GLU A 9 15.07 9.13 -3.12
C GLU A 9 13.63 8.63 -3.23
N MET A 10 13.35 7.54 -2.50
CA MET A 10 12.01 6.99 -2.35
C MET A 10 11.53 7.09 -0.91
N GLU A 11 10.26 7.42 -0.76
CA GLU A 11 9.58 7.50 0.53
C GLU A 11 8.75 6.24 0.79
N LYS A 12 8.73 5.79 2.05
CA LYS A 12 7.86 4.71 2.50
C LYS A 12 6.41 5.19 2.65
N GLY A 13 5.48 4.30 2.37
CA GLY A 13 4.06 4.50 2.52
C GLY A 13 3.27 3.20 2.42
N TYR A 14 1.97 3.35 2.19
CA TYR A 14 1.01 2.27 2.08
C TYR A 14 0.25 2.36 0.76
N LEU A 15 -0.05 1.22 0.18
CA LEU A 15 -1.03 1.12 -0.90
C LEU A 15 -2.42 0.98 -0.26
N LEU A 16 -3.21 2.04 -0.35
CA LEU A 16 -4.60 2.03 0.07
C LEU A 16 -5.46 1.56 -1.10
N ASP A 17 -5.96 0.32 -1.00
CA ASP A 17 -7.04 -0.17 -1.84
C ASP A 17 -8.39 0.04 -1.14
N SER A 18 -9.25 0.83 -1.77
CA SER A 18 -10.60 1.14 -1.31
C SER A 18 -11.67 0.77 -2.35
N SER A 19 -11.35 -0.16 -3.26
CA SER A 19 -12.29 -0.64 -4.28
C SER A 19 -13.29 -1.65 -3.73
N TYR A 20 -13.32 -1.90 -2.43
CA TYR A 20 -14.31 -2.79 -1.84
C TYR A 20 -15.72 -2.21 -2.03
N GLY A 21 -16.58 -2.92 -2.75
CA GLY A 21 -17.95 -2.47 -3.08
C GLY A 21 -18.05 -1.50 -4.27
N GLY A 22 -16.99 -1.27 -5.04
CA GLY A 22 -17.06 -0.47 -6.27
C GLY A 22 -15.71 -0.21 -6.95
N ALA A 23 -15.70 0.32 -8.18
CA ALA A 23 -14.45 0.63 -8.87
C ALA A 23 -13.82 1.93 -8.34
N ARG A 24 -12.60 1.84 -7.80
CA ARG A 24 -11.77 2.97 -7.37
C ARG A 24 -10.32 2.74 -7.80
N LYS A 25 -9.57 3.82 -8.02
CA LYS A 25 -8.13 3.73 -8.21
C LYS A 25 -7.48 3.52 -6.84
N ALA A 26 -6.50 2.62 -6.77
CA ALA A 26 -5.65 2.50 -5.60
C ALA A 26 -4.85 3.80 -5.40
N VAL A 27 -4.56 4.13 -4.15
CA VAL A 27 -3.86 5.37 -3.77
C VAL A 27 -2.64 5.02 -2.93
N TRP A 28 -1.52 5.69 -3.18
CA TRP A 28 -0.36 5.62 -2.29
C TRP A 28 -0.48 6.71 -1.21
N VAL A 29 -0.30 6.32 0.05
CA VAL A 29 -0.36 7.22 1.20
C VAL A 29 0.98 7.18 1.92
N ARG A 30 1.60 8.35 2.09
CA ARG A 30 2.86 8.49 2.84
C ARG A 30 2.65 8.09 4.31
N GLY A 31 3.60 7.34 4.88
CA GLY A 31 3.59 7.02 6.31
C GLY A 31 4.42 5.79 6.65
N ASN A 32 4.81 5.69 7.93
CA ASN A 32 5.43 4.49 8.49
C ASN A 32 4.43 3.65 9.30
N ASP A 33 3.23 4.19 9.55
CA ASP A 33 2.13 3.57 10.27
C ASP A 33 0.86 3.60 9.41
N LEU A 34 -0.02 2.62 9.62
CA LEU A 34 -1.32 2.58 8.94
C LEU A 34 -2.09 3.88 9.22
N PRO A 35 -2.58 4.59 8.17
CA PRO A 35 -3.40 5.77 8.38
C PRO A 35 -4.66 5.39 9.15
N THR A 36 -5.23 6.33 9.92
CA THR A 36 -6.52 6.10 10.57
C THR A 36 -7.61 5.94 9.52
N ILE A 37 -8.06 4.71 9.30
CA ILE A 37 -9.18 4.40 8.40
C ILE A 37 -10.47 4.40 9.23
N LYS A 38 -11.33 5.39 9.02
CA LYS A 38 -12.67 5.38 9.61
C LYS A 38 -13.59 4.55 8.73
N ILE A 39 -13.89 3.34 9.18
CA ILE A 39 -14.90 2.48 8.56
C ILE A 39 -16.24 2.79 9.23
N SER A 40 -17.14 3.47 8.53
CA SER A 40 -18.54 3.52 8.95
C SER A 40 -19.09 2.10 8.82
N ALA A 41 -19.54 1.52 9.92
CA ALA A 41 -19.95 0.12 10.06
C ALA A 41 -20.79 -0.38 8.85
N PHE A 42 -20.56 -1.65 8.48
CA PHE A 42 -21.07 -2.42 7.32
C PHE A 42 -20.19 -2.36 6.06
N PRO A 43 -19.34 -3.40 5.83
CA PRO A 43 -19.63 -4.36 4.74
C PRO A 43 -19.02 -5.80 4.96
N PRO A 44 -19.13 -6.78 4.00
CA PRO A 44 -18.95 -8.23 4.24
C PRO A 44 -17.57 -8.70 4.73
N ALA A 45 -17.55 -9.82 5.45
CA ALA A 45 -16.32 -10.56 5.74
C ALA A 45 -15.81 -11.26 4.47
N VAL A 46 -14.53 -11.09 4.17
CA VAL A 46 -13.83 -11.84 3.13
C VAL A 46 -12.94 -12.85 3.83
N GLU A 47 -13.22 -14.14 3.64
CA GLU A 47 -12.34 -15.21 4.10
C GLU A 47 -11.17 -15.34 3.12
N ILE A 48 -9.94 -15.16 3.61
CA ILE A 48 -8.72 -15.26 2.82
C ILE A 48 -7.91 -16.44 3.36
N THR A 49 -7.65 -17.43 2.51
CA THR A 49 -6.85 -18.61 2.82
C THR A 49 -5.46 -18.53 2.17
N GLY A 50 -4.44 -19.11 2.81
CA GLY A 50 -3.07 -19.16 2.29
C GLY A 50 -2.10 -18.26 3.07
N GLU A 51 -0.83 -18.29 2.66
CA GLU A 51 0.21 -17.45 3.27
C GLU A 51 -0.01 -15.98 2.90
N GLN A 52 0.00 -15.11 3.91
CA GLN A 52 -0.20 -13.68 3.75
C GLN A 52 1.06 -12.96 4.21
N TYR A 53 1.43 -11.88 3.52
CA TYR A 53 2.59 -11.08 3.87
C TYR A 53 2.22 -9.60 3.95
N GLN A 54 2.81 -8.88 4.91
CA GLN A 54 2.76 -7.44 4.95
C GLN A 54 3.50 -6.86 3.75
N LEU A 55 2.92 -5.80 3.16
CA LEU A 55 3.53 -5.08 2.05
C LEU A 55 4.16 -3.78 2.53
N ASP A 56 5.46 -3.64 2.28
CA ASP A 56 6.18 -2.37 2.32
C ASP A 56 6.12 -1.71 0.94
N VAL A 57 5.65 -0.46 0.89
CA VAL A 57 5.44 0.25 -0.37
C VAL A 57 6.28 1.52 -0.41
N TYR A 58 7.09 1.68 -1.45
CA TYR A 58 7.96 2.84 -1.63
C TYR A 58 7.58 3.60 -2.89
N ARG A 59 7.45 4.93 -2.79
CA ARG A 59 7.21 5.81 -3.94
C ARG A 59 8.39 6.74 -4.15
N CYS A 60 8.90 6.79 -5.38
CA CYS A 60 9.87 7.80 -5.79
C CYS A 60 9.19 9.18 -5.84
N THR A 61 9.79 10.15 -5.15
CA THR A 61 9.27 11.52 -5.08
C THR A 61 9.41 12.27 -6.41
N ALA A 62 10.41 11.92 -7.22
CA ALA A 62 10.71 12.56 -8.50
C ALA A 62 9.93 11.96 -9.69
N CYS A 63 10.08 10.65 -9.95
CA CYS A 63 9.52 10.03 -11.16
C CYS A 63 8.20 9.27 -10.93
N GLY A 64 7.79 9.08 -9.67
CA GLY A 64 6.55 8.42 -9.32
C GLY A 64 6.55 6.88 -9.44
N LEU A 65 7.70 6.24 -9.69
CA LEU A 65 7.80 4.77 -9.59
C LEU A 65 7.36 4.32 -8.20
N VAL A 66 6.57 3.25 -8.14
CA VAL A 66 6.16 2.59 -6.91
C VAL A 66 6.72 1.17 -6.91
N GLU A 67 7.41 0.80 -5.84
CA GLU A 67 7.89 -0.55 -5.57
C GLU A 67 7.15 -1.13 -4.35
N THR A 68 6.85 -2.42 -4.41
CA THR A 68 6.10 -3.15 -3.37
C THR A 68 6.86 -4.41 -2.98
N TYR A 69 7.11 -4.59 -1.69
CA TYR A 69 7.89 -5.71 -1.14
C TYR A 69 7.06 -6.47 -0.11
N ALA A 70 7.02 -7.79 -0.21
CA ALA A 70 6.42 -8.68 0.79
C ALA A 70 7.50 -9.09 1.81
N THR A 71 7.45 -8.54 3.02
CA THR A 71 8.59 -8.59 3.98
C THR A 71 8.36 -9.52 5.16
N GLU A 72 7.15 -9.56 5.71
CA GLU A 72 6.83 -10.32 6.94
C GLU A 72 5.52 -11.09 6.77
N GLN A 73 5.48 -12.35 7.20
CA GLN A 73 4.28 -13.18 7.13
C GLN A 73 3.28 -12.81 8.23
N VAL A 74 1.98 -12.78 7.89
CA VAL A 74 0.84 -12.46 8.77
C VAL A 74 0.14 -13.73 9.24
#